data_AF-D6X1Y0-F1
#
_entry.id   AF-D6X1Y0-F1
#
_cell.length_a   1.000
_cell.length_b   1.000
_cell.length_c   1.000
_cell.angle_alpha   90.00
_cell.angle_beta   90.00
_cell.angle_gamma   90.00
#
_symmetry.space_group_name_H-M   'P 1'
#
loop_
_entity.id
_entity.type
_entity.pdbx_description
1 polymer ?
#
loop_
_entity_poly.entity_id
_entity_poly.type
_entity_poly.pdbx_seq_one_letter_code
_entity_poly.pdbx_strand_id
1 'polypeptide(L)'
;MMESDEHNQESERNVTVENLNIEILPIIYEIIRSVEKDHHDNTAKARESQDCSQKVLELQKRLDQARAEIRLLPGIEYSKEQQLDHLEALKTQLKLKQELLRKYRYILSESYPMRKAAQVVVRAVYHGKNLIEERGLDKRLSPEEFRALMKRIAQNLQGQIKQASDEFKHKMK
;
A
#
# COMPACT_ATOMS: atom_id res chain seq x y z
N MET A 1 2.77 27.54 10.42
CA MET A 1 1.57 26.75 10.77
C MET A 1 1.44 25.64 9.75
N MET A 2 2.03 24.48 10.05
CA MET A 2 1.89 23.24 9.29
C MET A 2 1.75 22.13 10.33
N GLU A 3 0.53 21.90 10.79
CA GLU A 3 0.14 20.69 11.54
C GLU A 3 -0.09 19.61 10.48
N SER A 4 0.90 18.74 10.22
CA SER A 4 0.72 17.64 9.27
C SER A 4 1.53 16.37 9.57
N ASP A 5 2.12 16.23 10.76
CA ASP A 5 3.06 15.13 11.05
C ASP A 5 2.77 14.34 12.35
N GLU A 6 1.54 14.32 12.86
CA GLU A 6 1.26 13.63 14.15
C GLU A 6 0.48 12.30 14.09
N HIS A 7 -0.06 11.87 12.94
CA HIS A 7 -0.97 10.69 12.91
C HIS A 7 -0.38 9.40 12.32
N ASN A 8 0.94 9.24 12.24
CA ASN A 8 1.56 8.04 11.68
C ASN A 8 2.46 7.26 12.66
N GLN A 9 2.34 7.53 13.95
CA GLN A 9 3.00 6.79 15.04
C GLN A 9 1.97 6.05 15.89
N GLU A 10 1.23 5.11 15.30
CA GLU A 10 0.49 4.10 16.08
C GLU A 10 0.56 2.77 15.33
N SER A 11 1.76 2.21 15.29
CA SER A 11 2.01 0.83 14.85
C SER A 11 2.58 -0.03 15.97
N GLU A 12 2.42 0.39 17.22
CA GLU A 12 2.94 -0.34 18.37
C GLU A 12 1.83 -1.19 19.01
N ARG A 13 1.84 -2.47 18.62
CA ARG A 13 1.07 -3.60 19.22
C ARG A 13 -0.42 -3.61 18.86
N ASN A 14 -0.71 -4.00 17.63
CA ASN A 14 -2.07 -4.39 17.22
C ASN A 14 -2.48 -5.69 17.95
N VAL A 15 -3.00 -5.56 19.17
CA VAL A 15 -3.72 -6.65 19.84
C VAL A 15 -4.99 -6.87 19.03
N THR A 16 -5.11 -8.04 18.40
CA THR A 16 -6.30 -8.44 17.64
C THR A 16 -7.17 -9.35 18.50
N VAL A 17 -8.46 -9.43 18.17
CA VAL A 17 -9.42 -10.30 18.88
C VAL A 17 -8.96 -11.76 18.89
N GLU A 18 -8.33 -12.21 17.80
CA GLU A 18 -7.82 -13.58 17.65
C GLU A 18 -6.65 -13.90 18.58
N ASN A 19 -5.91 -12.89 19.05
CA ASN A 19 -4.75 -13.04 19.91
C ASN A 19 -5.08 -12.99 21.41
N LEU A 20 -6.35 -12.81 21.77
CA LEU A 20 -6.78 -12.73 23.18
C LEU A 20 -6.79 -14.12 23.81
N ASN A 21 -6.11 -14.28 24.94
CA ASN A 21 -6.04 -15.56 25.66
C ASN A 21 -7.18 -15.69 26.68
N ILE A 22 -8.39 -16.00 26.20
CA ILE A 22 -9.62 -16.06 27.03
C ILE A 22 -10.09 -17.52 27.25
N GLU A 23 -9.16 -18.47 27.35
CA GLU A 23 -9.54 -19.85 27.62
C GLU A 23 -9.92 -20.04 29.10
N ILE A 24 -11.23 -20.03 29.39
CA ILE A 24 -11.79 -20.19 30.75
C ILE A 24 -12.59 -21.47 30.94
N LEU A 25 -13.02 -22.11 29.84
CA LEU A 25 -13.90 -23.29 29.89
C LEU A 25 -13.30 -24.48 30.63
N PRO A 26 -11.99 -24.81 30.49
CA PRO A 26 -11.39 -25.90 31.26
C PRO A 26 -11.48 -25.68 32.78
N ILE A 27 -11.22 -24.45 33.23
CA ILE A 27 -11.26 -24.09 34.66
C ILE A 27 -12.69 -24.16 35.19
N ILE A 28 -13.67 -23.64 34.43
CA ILE A 28 -15.10 -23.72 34.79
C ILE A 28 -15.55 -25.18 34.90
N TYR A 29 -15.17 -26.00 33.92
CA TYR A 29 -15.51 -27.42 33.91
C TYR A 29 -14.94 -28.15 35.15
N GLU A 30 -13.70 -27.86 35.50
CA GLU A 30 -13.06 -28.44 36.68
C GLU A 30 -13.71 -28.01 38.00
N ILE A 31 -14.14 -26.74 38.11
CA ILE A 31 -14.88 -26.24 39.27
C ILE A 31 -16.21 -26.98 39.38
N ILE A 32 -17.02 -27.02 38.31
CA ILE A 32 -18.32 -27.71 38.29
C ILE A 32 -18.14 -29.19 38.70
N ARG A 33 -17.18 -29.88 38.07
CA ARG A 33 -16.89 -31.29 38.38
C ARG A 33 -16.46 -31.49 39.84
N SER A 34 -15.71 -30.55 40.43
CA SER A 34 -15.28 -30.65 41.83
C SER A 34 -16.41 -30.42 42.83
N VAL A 35 -17.41 -29.61 42.47
CA VAL A 35 -18.58 -29.30 43.30
C VAL A 35 -19.64 -30.41 43.23
N GLU A 36 -19.80 -31.04 42.06
CA GLU A 36 -20.76 -32.13 41.84
C GLU A 36 -20.29 -33.49 42.37
N LYS A 37 -19.01 -33.60 42.75
CA LYS A 37 -18.44 -34.85 43.22
C LYS A 37 -18.87 -35.13 44.67
N ASP A 38 -19.54 -36.26 44.89
CA ASP A 38 -19.90 -36.71 46.24
C ASP A 38 -18.68 -37.27 46.99
N HIS A 39 -18.30 -36.63 48.11
CA HIS A 39 -17.20 -37.10 48.98
C HIS A 39 -17.74 -37.93 50.15
N HIS A 40 -17.34 -39.20 50.23
CA HIS A 40 -17.64 -40.08 51.37
C HIS A 40 -16.65 -39.96 52.54
N ASP A 41 -15.50 -39.29 52.36
CA ASP A 41 -14.47 -39.08 53.38
C ASP A 41 -14.25 -37.56 53.65
N ASN A 42 -14.30 -37.16 54.92
CA ASN A 42 -14.12 -35.78 55.37
C ASN A 42 -12.73 -35.21 55.05
N THR A 43 -11.69 -36.05 55.03
CA THR A 43 -10.32 -35.60 54.72
C THR A 43 -10.17 -35.28 53.24
N ALA A 44 -10.76 -36.13 52.37
CA ALA A 44 -10.82 -35.90 50.94
C ALA A 44 -11.67 -34.66 50.60
N LYS A 45 -12.80 -34.47 51.29
CA LYS A 45 -13.68 -33.30 51.12
C LYS A 45 -12.97 -31.98 51.43
N ALA A 46 -12.18 -31.92 52.51
CA ALA A 46 -11.44 -30.72 52.90
C ALA A 46 -10.37 -30.35 51.85
N ARG A 47 -9.64 -31.34 51.35
CA ARG A 47 -8.62 -31.14 50.31
C ARG A 47 -9.23 -30.70 48.98
N GLU A 48 -10.28 -31.37 48.52
CA GLU A 48 -10.94 -31.00 47.25
C GLU A 48 -11.65 -29.64 47.34
N SER A 49 -12.18 -29.26 48.50
CA SER A 49 -12.71 -27.91 48.74
C SER A 49 -11.62 -26.83 48.64
N GLN A 50 -10.42 -27.11 49.15
CA GLN A 50 -9.28 -26.22 49.03
C GLN A 50 -8.82 -26.10 47.56
N ASP A 51 -8.71 -27.21 46.84
CA ASP A 51 -8.32 -27.23 45.42
C ASP A 51 -9.37 -26.51 44.54
N CYS A 52 -10.66 -26.70 44.82
CA CYS A 52 -11.75 -25.97 44.18
C CYS A 52 -11.63 -24.45 44.41
N SER A 53 -11.36 -24.04 45.65
CA SER A 53 -11.16 -22.63 46.00
C SER A 53 -9.99 -22.02 45.23
N GLN A 54 -8.89 -22.77 45.02
CA GLN A 54 -7.77 -22.32 44.20
C GLN A 54 -8.16 -22.13 42.72
N LYS A 55 -8.96 -23.04 42.15
CA LYS A 55 -9.44 -22.92 40.77
C LYS A 55 -10.39 -21.73 40.58
N VAL A 56 -11.21 -21.42 41.58
CA VAL A 56 -12.05 -20.21 41.58
C VAL A 56 -11.19 -18.94 41.54
N LEU A 57 -10.10 -18.90 42.32
CA LEU A 57 -9.15 -17.78 42.30
C LEU A 57 -8.40 -17.70 40.95
N GLU A 58 -8.05 -18.84 40.36
CA GLU A 58 -7.44 -18.88 39.03
C GLU A 58 -8.39 -18.32 37.96
N LEU A 59 -9.66 -18.74 37.98
CA LEU A 59 -10.69 -18.21 37.08
C LEU A 59 -10.84 -16.70 37.22
N GLN A 60 -10.89 -16.19 38.46
CA GLN A 60 -10.98 -14.76 38.73
C GLN A 60 -9.78 -14.02 38.12
N LYS A 61 -8.56 -14.51 38.36
CA LYS A 61 -7.34 -13.92 37.79
C LYS A 61 -7.37 -13.90 36.27
N ARG A 62 -7.85 -14.97 35.64
CA ARG A 62 -7.93 -15.10 34.18
C ARG A 62 -8.98 -14.17 33.57
N LEU A 63 -10.10 -13.96 34.26
CA LEU A 63 -11.11 -12.97 33.88
C LEU A 63 -10.57 -11.53 33.99
N ASP A 64 -9.81 -11.22 35.04
CA ASP A 64 -9.23 -9.89 35.21
C ASP A 64 -8.13 -9.61 34.18
N GLN A 65 -7.33 -10.63 33.83
CA GLN A 65 -6.37 -10.56 32.71
C GLN A 65 -7.09 -10.33 31.38
N ALA A 66 -8.14 -11.11 31.07
CA ALA A 66 -8.92 -10.92 29.85
C ALA A 66 -9.54 -9.51 29.76
N ARG A 67 -10.06 -8.97 30.89
CA ARG A 67 -10.54 -7.58 30.94
C ARG A 67 -9.44 -6.56 30.66
N ALA A 68 -8.24 -6.78 31.17
CA ALA A 68 -7.10 -5.91 30.90
C ALA A 68 -6.66 -5.97 29.42
N GLU A 69 -6.65 -7.16 28.82
CA GLU A 69 -6.32 -7.33 27.40
C GLU A 69 -7.39 -6.72 26.48
N ILE A 70 -8.68 -6.90 26.80
CA ILE A 70 -9.78 -6.28 26.06
C ILE A 70 -9.65 -4.75 26.07
N ARG A 71 -9.17 -4.16 27.18
CA ARG A 71 -8.94 -2.71 27.29
C ARG A 71 -7.80 -2.18 26.43
N LEU A 72 -6.97 -3.06 25.88
CA LEU A 72 -5.90 -2.72 24.95
C LEU A 72 -6.32 -2.89 23.49
N LEU A 73 -7.53 -3.38 23.23
CA LEU A 73 -8.02 -3.51 21.86
C LEU A 73 -8.23 -2.13 21.24
N PRO A 74 -7.69 -1.88 20.04
CA PRO A 74 -7.86 -0.59 19.39
C PRO A 74 -9.33 -0.34 19.06
N GLY A 75 -9.75 0.89 19.27
CA GLY A 75 -11.05 1.39 18.86
C GLY A 75 -12.20 1.13 19.83
N ILE A 76 -11.96 0.46 20.97
CA ILE A 76 -12.97 0.28 22.03
C ILE A 76 -13.31 1.59 22.74
N GLU A 77 -12.43 2.58 22.65
CA GLU A 77 -12.55 3.93 23.19
C GLU A 77 -13.58 4.78 22.43
N TYR A 78 -13.91 4.38 21.19
CA TYR A 78 -14.87 5.08 20.35
C TYR A 78 -16.27 4.53 20.54
N SER A 79 -17.26 5.44 20.51
CA SER A 79 -18.64 5.02 20.31
C SER A 79 -18.83 4.42 18.92
N LYS A 80 -19.88 3.61 18.76
CA LYS A 80 -20.23 3.05 17.45
C LYS A 80 -20.36 4.12 16.37
N GLU A 81 -20.94 5.27 16.70
CA GLU A 81 -21.10 6.39 15.77
C GLU A 81 -19.75 6.97 15.36
N GLN A 82 -18.85 7.20 16.32
CA GLN A 82 -17.50 7.68 16.06
C GLN A 82 -16.68 6.70 15.18
N GLN A 83 -16.81 5.40 15.43
CA GLN A 83 -16.17 4.38 14.59
C GLN A 83 -16.66 4.42 13.14
N LEU A 84 -17.97 4.63 12.94
CA LEU A 84 -18.56 4.74 11.61
C LEU A 84 -18.11 6.01 10.89
N ASP A 85 -18.07 7.15 11.59
CA ASP A 85 -17.61 8.42 11.04
C ASP A 85 -16.13 8.34 10.61
N HIS A 86 -15.26 7.76 11.44
CA HIS A 86 -13.85 7.51 11.09
C HIS A 86 -13.72 6.62 9.85
N LEU A 87 -14.55 5.58 9.75
CA LEU A 87 -14.56 4.68 8.61
C LEU A 87 -15.03 5.38 7.33
N GLU A 88 -16.02 6.27 7.41
CA GLU A 88 -16.45 7.09 6.27
C GLU A 88 -15.38 8.08 5.83
N ALA A 89 -14.69 8.73 6.78
CA ALA A 89 -13.56 9.61 6.50
C ALA A 89 -12.43 8.86 5.79
N LEU A 90 -12.06 7.66 6.27
CA LEU A 90 -11.06 6.80 5.64
C LEU A 90 -11.44 6.38 4.22
N LYS A 91 -12.71 5.99 4.00
CA LYS A 91 -13.22 5.68 2.64
C LYS A 91 -13.10 6.87 1.71
N THR A 92 -13.46 8.06 2.19
CA THR A 92 -13.35 9.30 1.42
C THR A 92 -11.90 9.63 1.09
N GLN A 93 -11.00 9.52 2.07
CA GLN A 93 -9.57 9.74 1.87
C GLN A 93 -8.98 8.77 0.84
N LEU A 94 -9.35 7.48 0.91
CA LEU A 94 -8.90 6.47 -0.04
C LEU A 94 -9.38 6.78 -1.47
N LYS A 95 -10.65 7.15 -1.63
CA LYS A 95 -11.21 7.55 -2.93
C LYS A 95 -10.44 8.72 -3.52
N LEU A 96 -10.22 9.78 -2.74
CA LEU A 96 -9.48 10.97 -3.18
C LEU A 96 -8.03 10.62 -3.57
N LYS A 97 -7.34 9.81 -2.76
CA LYS A 97 -5.97 9.35 -3.07
C LYS A 97 -5.92 8.54 -4.37
N GLN A 98 -6.90 7.66 -4.60
CA GLN A 98 -7.01 6.89 -5.85
C GLN A 98 -7.25 7.79 -7.07
N GLU A 99 -8.16 8.76 -6.96
CA GLU A 99 -8.41 9.74 -8.03
C GLU A 99 -7.16 10.54 -8.37
N LEU A 100 -6.41 10.96 -7.36
CA LEU A 100 -5.17 11.68 -7.53
C LEU A 100 -4.12 10.82 -8.25
N LEU A 101 -3.91 9.58 -7.82
CA LEU A 101 -3.00 8.63 -8.49
C LEU A 101 -3.41 8.38 -9.94
N ARG A 102 -4.72 8.30 -10.22
CA ARG A 102 -5.24 8.13 -11.58
C ARG A 102 -4.94 9.35 -12.44
N LYS A 103 -5.14 10.58 -11.91
CA LYS A 103 -4.79 11.83 -12.60
C LYS A 103 -3.30 11.89 -12.93
N TYR A 104 -2.43 11.60 -11.95
CA TYR A 104 -0.99 11.58 -12.19
C TYR A 104 -0.57 10.52 -13.21
N ARG A 105 -1.17 9.33 -13.18
CA ARG A 105 -0.92 8.28 -14.18
C ARG A 105 -1.32 8.74 -15.58
N TYR A 106 -2.48 9.39 -15.72
CA TYR A 106 -2.94 9.94 -17.00
C TYR A 106 -1.98 10.99 -17.54
N ILE A 107 -1.63 12.00 -16.74
CA ILE A 107 -0.68 13.07 -17.13
C ILE A 107 0.68 12.48 -17.50
N LEU A 108 1.17 11.52 -16.73
CA LEU A 108 2.43 10.84 -17.01
C LEU A 108 2.37 10.10 -18.35
N SER A 109 1.25 9.41 -18.62
CA SER A 109 1.03 8.66 -19.86
C SER A 109 0.88 9.57 -21.08
N GLU A 110 0.25 10.74 -20.95
CA GLU A 110 0.11 11.73 -22.02
C GLU A 110 1.45 12.40 -22.35
N SER A 111 2.24 12.69 -21.30
CA SER A 111 3.58 13.28 -21.46
C SER A 111 4.65 12.25 -21.87
N TYR A 112 4.43 10.95 -21.68
CA TYR A 112 5.43 9.91 -21.94
C TYR A 112 5.87 9.81 -23.42
N PRO A 113 4.94 9.79 -24.41
CA PRO A 113 5.31 9.86 -25.82
C PRO A 113 6.15 11.10 -26.15
N MET A 114 5.77 12.26 -25.61
CA MET A 114 6.49 13.52 -25.88
C MET A 114 7.89 13.53 -25.26
N ARG A 115 8.04 13.00 -24.03
CA ARG A 115 9.35 12.81 -23.38
C ARG A 115 10.23 11.82 -24.13
N LYS A 116 9.66 10.72 -24.64
CA LYS A 116 10.40 9.77 -25.47
C LYS A 116 10.82 10.37 -26.81
N ALA A 117 9.94 11.13 -27.47
CA ALA A 117 10.28 11.86 -28.68
C ALA A 117 11.42 12.85 -28.43
N ALA A 118 11.35 13.64 -27.36
CA ALA A 118 12.42 14.56 -26.97
C ALA A 118 13.75 13.84 -26.72
N GLN A 119 13.75 12.69 -26.01
CA GLN A 119 14.96 11.89 -25.81
C GLN A 119 15.57 11.39 -27.12
N VAL A 120 14.74 10.91 -28.05
CA VAL A 120 15.21 10.46 -29.38
C VAL A 120 15.83 11.62 -30.17
N VAL A 121 15.18 12.78 -30.16
CA VAL A 121 15.70 13.99 -30.83
C VAL A 121 17.04 14.41 -30.24
N VAL A 122 17.14 14.52 -28.92
CA VAL A 122 18.39 14.89 -28.22
C VAL A 122 19.50 13.90 -28.56
N ARG A 123 19.21 12.60 -28.54
CA ARG A 123 20.19 11.55 -28.89
C ARG A 123 20.67 11.69 -30.33
N ALA A 124 19.75 11.90 -31.29
CA ALA A 124 20.09 12.07 -32.71
C ALA A 124 20.95 13.32 -32.94
N VAL A 125 20.64 14.44 -32.27
CA VAL A 125 21.44 15.67 -32.35
C VAL A 125 22.85 15.44 -31.81
N TYR A 126 22.98 14.78 -30.64
CA TYR A 126 24.29 14.56 -30.02
C TYR A 126 25.14 13.56 -30.81
N HIS A 127 24.55 12.46 -31.29
CA HIS A 127 25.25 11.50 -32.16
C HIS A 127 25.62 12.14 -33.51
N GLY A 128 24.75 12.98 -34.07
CA GLY A 128 25.03 13.71 -35.30
C GLY A 128 26.20 14.69 -35.14
N LYS A 129 26.27 15.41 -34.02
CA LYS A 129 27.41 16.30 -33.72
C LYS A 129 28.73 15.53 -33.62
N ASN A 130 28.75 14.44 -32.86
CA ASN A 130 29.95 13.61 -32.73
C ASN A 130 30.38 13.03 -34.09
N LEU A 131 29.43 12.58 -34.93
CA LEU A 131 29.74 12.07 -36.27
C LEU A 131 30.27 13.13 -37.24
N ILE A 132 29.76 14.37 -37.15
CA ILE A 132 30.23 15.49 -37.97
C ILE A 132 31.68 15.84 -37.59
N GLU A 133 31.97 15.85 -36.28
CA GLU A 133 33.29 16.12 -35.73
C GLU A 133 34.29 14.99 -36.03
N GLU A 134 33.90 13.72 -35.84
CA GLU A 134 34.76 12.54 -36.13
C GLU A 134 35.08 12.37 -37.62
N ARG A 135 34.14 12.72 -38.52
CA ARG A 135 34.34 12.60 -39.98
C ARG A 135 34.94 13.86 -40.61
N GLY A 136 35.23 14.90 -39.83
CA GLY A 136 35.76 16.17 -40.34
C GLY A 136 34.84 16.83 -41.39
N LEU A 137 33.53 16.58 -41.29
CA LEU A 137 32.52 17.06 -42.25
C LEU A 137 32.25 18.57 -42.10
N ASP A 138 32.50 19.09 -40.90
CA ASP A 138 32.56 20.52 -40.54
C ASP A 138 33.57 21.31 -41.40
N LYS A 139 34.65 20.66 -41.87
CA LYS A 139 35.66 21.28 -42.75
C LYS A 139 35.44 21.01 -44.24
N ARG A 140 34.50 20.12 -44.60
CA ARG A 140 34.32 19.63 -45.99
C ARG A 140 33.02 20.06 -46.67
N LEU A 141 32.02 20.53 -45.93
CA LEU A 141 30.78 21.06 -46.50
C LEU A 141 30.61 22.55 -46.18
N SER A 142 30.35 23.35 -47.20
CA SER A 142 29.93 24.74 -47.02
C SER A 142 28.58 24.79 -46.27
N PRO A 143 28.31 25.80 -45.43
CA PRO A 143 27.04 25.95 -44.72
C PRO A 143 25.79 25.83 -45.62
N GLU A 144 25.90 26.22 -46.90
CA GLU A 144 24.81 26.11 -47.87
C GLU A 144 24.56 24.67 -48.33
N GLU A 145 25.62 23.89 -48.55
CA GLU A 145 25.54 22.49 -48.96
C GLU A 145 24.98 21.62 -47.83
N PHE A 146 25.40 21.90 -46.59
CA PHE A 146 24.81 21.27 -45.41
C PHE A 146 23.34 21.62 -45.26
N ARG A 147 22.96 22.90 -45.45
CA ARG A 147 21.55 23.32 -45.41
C ARG A 147 20.72 22.65 -46.51
N ALA A 148 21.26 22.50 -47.72
CA ALA A 148 20.61 21.80 -48.82
C ALA A 148 20.44 20.30 -48.53
N LEU A 149 21.46 19.66 -47.95
CA LEU A 149 21.41 18.26 -47.50
C LEU A 149 20.35 18.06 -46.42
N MET A 150 20.34 18.92 -45.39
CA MET A 150 19.34 18.84 -44.32
C MET A 150 17.93 19.11 -44.82
N LYS A 151 17.75 20.04 -45.77
CA LYS A 151 16.45 20.29 -46.41
C LYS A 151 15.96 19.07 -47.20
N ARG A 152 16.85 18.37 -47.92
CA ARG A 152 16.53 17.11 -48.60
C ARG A 152 16.18 16.00 -47.62
N ILE A 153 16.97 15.84 -46.56
CA ILE A 153 16.70 14.85 -45.50
C ILE A 153 15.34 15.14 -44.87
N ALA A 154 15.05 16.39 -44.49
CA ALA A 154 13.77 16.77 -43.91
C ALA A 154 12.59 16.49 -44.86
N GLN A 155 12.72 16.81 -46.15
CA GLN A 155 11.69 16.53 -47.16
C GLN A 155 11.46 15.03 -47.35
N ASN A 156 12.52 14.23 -47.41
CA ASN A 156 12.42 12.78 -47.54
C ASN A 156 11.79 12.14 -46.30
N LEU A 157 12.20 12.57 -45.11
CA LEU A 157 11.66 12.06 -43.84
C LEU A 157 10.18 12.43 -43.68
N GLN A 158 9.80 13.65 -44.08
CA GLN A 158 8.40 14.08 -44.10
C GLN A 158 7.55 13.24 -45.07
N GLY A 159 8.10 12.89 -46.24
CA GLY A 159 7.44 12.00 -47.20
C GLY A 159 7.23 10.59 -46.63
N GLN A 160 8.28 10.00 -46.03
CA GLN A 160 8.20 8.67 -45.43
C GLN A 160 7.24 8.61 -44.24
N ILE A 161 7.22 9.64 -43.39
CA ILE A 161 6.27 9.71 -42.27
C ILE A 161 4.83 9.82 -42.78
N LYS A 162 4.58 10.60 -43.84
CA LYS A 162 3.23 10.69 -44.44
C LYS A 162 2.78 9.36 -45.04
N GLN A 163 3.66 8.69 -45.79
CA GLN A 163 3.38 7.37 -46.36
C GLN A 163 3.10 6.33 -45.27
N ALA A 164 3.95 6.25 -44.25
CA ALA A 164 3.75 5.34 -43.12
C ALA A 164 2.45 5.66 -42.35
N SER A 165 2.12 6.94 -42.18
CA SER A 165 0.85 7.38 -41.57
C SER A 165 -0.36 6.94 -42.40
N ASP A 166 -0.31 7.07 -43.71
CA ASP A 166 -1.42 6.69 -44.61
C ASP A 166 -1.59 5.17 -44.67
N GLU A 167 -0.49 4.39 -44.66
CA GLU A 167 -0.51 2.94 -44.51
C GLU A 167 -1.13 2.50 -43.18
N PHE A 168 -0.78 3.19 -42.08
CA PHE A 168 -1.33 2.87 -40.76
C PHE A 168 -2.84 3.14 -40.70
N LYS A 169 -3.30 4.25 -41.30
CA LYS A 169 -4.73 4.56 -41.42
C LYS A 169 -5.48 3.54 -42.29
N HIS A 170 -4.84 3.03 -43.34
CA HIS A 170 -5.44 2.01 -44.20
C HIS A 170 -5.57 0.66 -43.48
N LYS A 171 -4.59 0.28 -42.64
CA LYS A 171 -4.63 -0.95 -41.83
C LYS A 171 -5.59 -0.93 -40.64
N MET A 172 -6.03 0.24 -40.19
CA MET A 172 -7.02 0.38 -39.09
C MET A 172 -8.48 0.46 -39.58
N LYS A 173 -8.72 0.44 -40.89
CA LYS A 173 -10.05 0.30 -41.50
C LYS A 173 -10.35 -1.17 -41.78
#